data_AF-A0A7Y0SID9-F1
#
_entry.id   AF-A0A7Y0SID9-F1
#
_cell.length_a   1.000
_cell.length_b   1.000
_cell.length_c   1.000
_cell.angle_alpha   90.00
_cell.angle_beta   90.00
_cell.angle_gamma   90.00
#
_symmetry.space_group_name_H-M   'P 1'
#
loop_
_entity.id
_entity.type
_entity.pdbx_description
1 polymer ?
#
loop_
_entity_poly.entity_id
_entity_poly.type
_entity_poly.pdbx_seq_one_letter_code
_entity_poly.pdbx_strand_id
1 'polypeptide(L)' 'DKSRNADMKGFGLGLAIATSAARQLGWELSVGESHLGGARFTVLIPANG' A
#
# COMPACT_ATOMS: atom_id res chain seq x y z
N ASP A 1 22.22 0.85 -13.22
CA ASP A 1 20.93 0.84 -13.91
C ASP A 1 20.53 -0.62 -14.22
N LYS A 2 19.98 -1.34 -13.22
CA LYS A 2 19.59 -2.77 -13.36
C LYS A 2 18.43 -3.14 -12.41
N SER A 3 17.43 -2.27 -12.29
CA SER A 3 16.22 -2.55 -11.49
C SER A 3 14.98 -2.05 -12.21
N ARG A 4 14.87 -2.35 -13.51
CA ARG A 4 13.68 -2.04 -14.33
C ARG A 4 13.22 -3.27 -15.10
N ASN A 5 13.35 -4.46 -14.50
CA ASN A 5 12.81 -5.68 -15.09
C ASN A 5 11.28 -5.65 -14.93
N ALA A 6 10.64 -5.00 -15.91
CA ALA A 6 9.21 -4.82 -16.05
C ALA A 6 8.45 -6.10 -16.45
N ASP A 7 9.07 -7.28 -16.27
CA ASP A 7 8.55 -8.58 -16.71
C ASP A 7 7.99 -9.45 -15.58
N MET A 8 7.97 -8.96 -14.34
CA MET A 8 7.13 -9.52 -13.28
C MET A 8 5.98 -8.57 -12.99
N LYS A 9 5.09 -8.39 -13.97
CA LYS A 9 3.79 -7.73 -13.72
C LYS A 9 2.95 -8.66 -12.83
N GLY A 10 3.07 -8.49 -11.52
CA GLY A 10 2.06 -8.98 -10.60
C GLY A 10 0.69 -8.41 -11.00
N PHE A 11 -0.39 -9.13 -10.69
CA PHE A 11 -1.76 -8.77 -11.07
C PHE A 11 -2.28 -7.42 -10.52
N GLY A 12 -1.43 -6.61 -9.87
CA GLY A 12 -1.81 -5.34 -9.25
C GLY A 12 -2.67 -5.50 -7.99
N LEU A 13 -2.85 -6.73 -7.50
CA LEU A 13 -3.80 -7.03 -6.43
C LEU A 13 -3.28 -6.68 -5.03
N GLY A 14 -1.98 -6.46 -4.84
CA GLY A 14 -1.38 -6.25 -3.52
C GLY A 14 -2.02 -5.11 -2.73
N LEU A 15 -2.21 -3.95 -3.37
CA LEU A 15 -2.85 -2.78 -2.73
C LEU A 15 -4.35 -3.02 -2.47
N ALA A 16 -5.04 -3.69 -3.39
CA ALA A 16 -6.45 -4.01 -3.22
C ALA A 16 -6.69 -4.97 -2.05
N ILE A 17 -5.84 -6.00 -1.92
CA ILE A 17 -5.87 -6.95 -0.80
C ILE A 17 -5.57 -6.22 0.53
N ALA A 18 -4.52 -5.40 0.58
CA ALA A 18 -4.15 -4.65 1.79
C ALA A 18 -5.26 -3.67 2.22
N THR A 19 -5.88 -2.98 1.26
CA THR A 19 -7.00 -2.06 1.51
C THR A 19 -8.23 -2.82 2.06
N SER A 20 -8.53 -3.99 1.50
CA SER A 20 -9.62 -4.84 1.97
C SER A 20 -9.38 -5.32 3.40
N ALA A 21 -8.16 -5.80 3.71
CA ALA A 21 -7.78 -6.25 5.05
C ALA A 21 -7.87 -5.12 6.09
N ALA A 22 -7.35 -3.92 5.76
CA ALA A 22 -7.45 -2.76 6.63
C ALA A 22 -8.92 -2.41 6.95
N ARG A 23 -9.78 -2.37 5.93
CA ARG A 23 -11.22 -2.10 6.10
C ARG A 23 -11.92 -3.13 6.98
N GLN A 24 -11.59 -4.41 6.84
CA GLN A 24 -12.17 -5.49 7.66
C GLN A 24 -11.79 -5.35 9.15
N LEU A 25 -10.64 -4.76 9.45
CA LEU A 25 -10.16 -4.50 10.81
C LEU A 25 -10.59 -3.13 11.36
N GLY A 26 -11.38 -2.35 10.60
CA GLY A 26 -11.71 -0.97 10.96
C GLY A 26 -10.52 0.00 10.89
N TRP A 27 -9.47 -0.37 10.15
CA TRP A 27 -8.28 0.44 9.92
C TRP A 27 -8.41 1.25 8.64
N GLU A 28 -7.59 2.28 8.51
CA GLU A 28 -7.51 3.09 7.29
C GLU A 28 -6.17 2.84 6.58
N LEU A 29 -6.21 2.66 5.25
CA LEU A 29 -5.02 2.62 4.41
C LEU A 29 -5.13 3.73 3.36
N SER A 30 -4.11 4.58 3.29
CA SER A 30 -4.00 5.66 2.30
C SER A 30 -2.67 5.61 1.55
N VAL A 31 -2.69 6.13 0.32
CA VAL A 31 -1.51 6.26 -0.55
C VAL A 31 -1.37 7.72 -0.92
N GLY A 32 -0.19 8.28 -0.66
CA GLY A 32 0.15 9.66 -1.00
C GLY A 32 1.55 9.76 -1.60
N GLU A 33 2.01 11.00 -1.80
CA GLU A 33 3.37 11.26 -2.25
C GLU A 33 4.37 11.17 -1.10
N SER A 34 5.53 10.59 -1.38
CA SER A 34 6.66 10.57 -0.45
C SER A 34 7.57 11.77 -0.69
N HIS A 35 8.04 12.42 0.38
CA HIS A 35 9.06 13.47 0.29
C HIS A 35 10.41 12.97 -0.25
N LEU A 36 10.61 11.64 -0.32
CA LEU A 36 11.77 11.00 -0.93
C LEU A 36 11.58 10.74 -2.44
N GLY A 37 10.44 11.16 -3.00
CA GLY A 37 9.97 10.73 -4.32
C GLY A 37 9.24 9.38 -4.27
N GLY A 38 8.37 9.14 -5.25
CA GLY A 38 7.54 7.94 -5.31
C GLY A 38 6.34 7.99 -4.33
N ALA A 39 5.85 6.81 -3.93
CA ALA A 39 4.65 6.68 -3.13
C ALA A 39 4.94 6.44 -1.64
N ARG A 40 4.10 7.01 -0.77
CA ARG A 40 4.03 6.72 0.66
C ARG A 40 2.73 5.99 0.96
N PHE A 41 2.83 4.84 1.62
CA PHE A 41 1.68 4.07 2.11
C PHE A 41 1.55 4.29 3.61
N THR A 42 0.39 4.70 4.08
CA THR A 42 0.11 4.97 5.50
C THR A 42 -1.04 4.09 5.96
N VAL A 43 -0.87 3.42 7.11
CA VAL A 43 -1.92 2.63 7.75
C VAL A 43 -2.20 3.25 9.11
N LEU A 44 -3.46 3.59 9.37
CA LEU A 44 -3.94 4.08 10.66
C LEU A 44 -4.65 2.93 11.38
N ILE A 45 -4.09 2.54 12.52
CA ILE A 45 -4.60 1.48 13.39
C ILE A 45 -5.19 2.15 14.63
N PRO A 46 -6.49 2.00 14.94
CA PRO A 46 -7.08 2.52 16.17
C PRO A 46 -6.37 1.93 17.39
N ALA A 47 -6.03 2.77 18.36
CA ALA A 47 -5.32 2.34 19.57
C ALA A 47 -6.19 1.48 20.52
N ASN A 48 -7.51 1.50 20.32
CA ASN A 48 -8.48 0.81 21.16
C ASN A 48 -9.37 -0.07 20.26
N GLY A 49 -9.20 -1.38 20.36
CA GLY A 49 -10.10 -2.41 19.82
C GLY A 49 -10.67 -3.25 20.96
#